data_AF-A0A357HID2-F1
#
_entry.id   AF-A0A357HID2-F1
#
_cell.length_a   1.000
_cell.length_b   1.000
_cell.length_c   1.000
_cell.angle_alpha   90.00
_cell.angle_beta   90.00
_cell.angle_gamma   90.00
#
_symmetry.space_group_name_H-M   'P 1'
#
loop_
_entity.id
_entity.type
_entity.pdbx_description
1 polymer ?
#
loop_
_entity_poly.entity_id
_entity_poly.type
_entity_poly.pdbx_seq_one_letter_code
_entity_poly.pdbx_strand_id
1 'polypeptide(L)' 'IALIDQFKGGPVGVGSLSVAVSEDAYTIEDVYEPYLIKEGFIQRTSRGRIAQEKAFKLLNRTFNTKIQQRLFND' A
#
# COMPACT_ATOMS: atom_id res chain seq x y z
N ILE A 1 -0.79 3.42 -7.63
CA ILE A 1 -1.67 2.65 -8.54
C ILE A 1 -1.46 1.15 -8.35
N ALA A 2 -0.23 0.61 -8.54
CA ALA A 2 0.05 -0.83 -8.41
C ALA A 2 -0.48 -1.47 -7.11
N LEU A 3 -0.24 -0.86 -5.95
CA LEU A 3 -0.70 -1.39 -4.66
C LEU A 3 -2.23 -1.64 -4.59
N ILE A 4 -3.02 -0.78 -5.22
CA ILE A 4 -4.49 -0.90 -5.22
C ILE A 4 -4.97 -1.75 -6.41
N ASP A 5 -4.51 -1.43 -7.62
CA ASP A 5 -5.06 -2.03 -8.83
C ASP A 5 -4.51 -3.45 -9.09
N GLN A 6 -3.26 -3.72 -8.74
CA GLN A 6 -2.63 -5.02 -8.95
C GLN A 6 -2.72 -5.90 -7.70
N PHE A 7 -2.50 -5.31 -6.52
CA PHE A 7 -2.46 -6.07 -5.25
C PHE A 7 -3.73 -5.91 -4.40
N LYS A 8 -4.79 -5.29 -4.94
CA LYS A 8 -6.10 -5.14 -4.27
C LYS A 8 -6.03 -4.46 -2.89
N GLY A 9 -5.02 -3.64 -2.67
CA GLY A 9 -4.77 -2.96 -1.41
C GLY A 9 -3.76 -3.63 -0.48
N GLY A 10 -3.17 -4.77 -0.87
CA GLY A 10 -2.14 -5.47 -0.09
C GLY A 10 -2.70 -6.52 0.90
N PRO A 11 -1.87 -7.06 1.81
CA PRO A 11 -0.46 -6.72 2.07
C PRO A 11 0.51 -7.20 0.96
N VAL A 12 1.50 -6.39 0.60
CA VAL A 12 2.54 -6.74 -0.39
C VAL A 12 3.94 -6.37 0.09
N GLY A 13 4.93 -7.24 -0.16
CA GLY A 13 6.34 -6.95 0.14
C GLY A 13 6.93 -5.86 -0.75
N VAL A 14 7.97 -5.16 -0.28
CA VAL A 14 8.63 -4.10 -1.08
C VAL A 14 9.19 -4.63 -2.38
N GLY A 15 9.81 -5.82 -2.39
CA GLY A 15 10.40 -6.37 -3.61
C GLY A 15 9.36 -6.67 -4.69
N SER A 16 8.17 -7.15 -4.32
CA SER A 16 7.09 -7.35 -5.31
C SER A 16 6.51 -6.01 -5.77
N LEU A 17 6.40 -5.03 -4.87
CA LEU A 17 5.93 -3.69 -5.21
C LEU A 17 6.92 -2.98 -6.12
N SER A 18 8.23 -3.11 -5.87
CA SER A 18 9.31 -2.49 -6.61
C SER A 18 9.36 -3.00 -8.05
N VAL A 19 9.22 -4.31 -8.25
CA VAL A 19 9.04 -4.91 -9.57
C VAL A 19 7.80 -4.36 -10.28
N ALA A 20 6.66 -4.28 -9.58
CA ALA A 20 5.40 -3.82 -10.17
C ALA A 20 5.42 -2.35 -10.61
N VAL A 21 6.23 -1.50 -9.96
CA VAL A 21 6.38 -0.08 -10.33
C VAL A 21 7.66 0.23 -11.10
N SER A 22 8.50 -0.78 -11.37
CA SER A 22 9.81 -0.64 -12.03
C SER A 22 10.74 0.37 -11.33
N GLU A 23 10.75 0.35 -10.00
CA GLU A 23 11.57 1.20 -9.15
C GLU A 23 12.44 0.36 -8.22
N ASP A 24 13.49 0.97 -7.67
CA ASP A 24 14.30 0.34 -6.63
C ASP A 24 13.54 0.27 -5.29
N ALA A 25 13.67 -0.86 -4.59
CA ALA A 25 13.04 -1.06 -3.28
C ALA A 25 13.51 -0.02 -2.25
N TYR A 26 14.79 0.34 -2.26
CA TYR A 26 15.37 1.38 -1.42
C TYR A 26 14.76 2.74 -1.70
N THR A 27 14.58 3.10 -2.98
CA THR A 27 13.92 4.36 -3.34
C THR A 27 12.46 4.39 -2.83
N ILE A 28 11.74 3.28 -2.93
CA ILE A 28 10.40 3.15 -2.33
C ILE A 28 10.46 3.41 -0.83
N GLU A 29 11.34 2.73 -0.10
CA GLU A 29 11.41 2.79 1.35
C GLU A 29 11.88 4.13 1.91
N ASP A 30 12.87 4.76 1.28
CA ASP A 30 13.57 5.90 1.84
C ASP A 30 13.11 7.24 1.23
N VAL A 31 12.54 7.22 0.02
CA VAL A 31 12.08 8.44 -0.66
C VAL A 31 10.56 8.55 -0.64
N TYR A 32 9.85 7.50 -1.07
CA TYR A 32 8.40 7.59 -1.28
C TYR A 32 7.58 7.29 -0.02
N GLU A 33 7.92 6.23 0.71
CA GLU A 33 7.14 5.78 1.86
C GLU A 33 7.05 6.79 3.01
N PRO A 34 8.08 7.59 3.36
CA PRO A 34 7.98 8.54 4.47
C PRO A 34 6.82 9.52 4.31
N TYR A 35 6.62 10.04 3.09
CA TYR A 35 5.49 10.92 2.78
C TYR A 35 4.17 10.17 2.77
N LEU A 36 4.10 9.03 2.07
CA LEU A 36 2.86 8.28 1.92
C LEU A 36 2.33 7.72 3.26
N ILE A 37 3.22 7.33 4.17
CA ILE A 37 2.86 6.90 5.52
C ILE A 37 2.41 8.10 6.35
N LYS A 38 3.17 9.21 6.34
CA LYS A 38 2.81 10.43 7.09
C LYS A 38 1.44 10.97 6.69
N GLU A 39 1.13 10.93 5.40
CA GLU A 39 -0.16 11.37 4.89
C GLU A 39 -1.27 10.32 5.07
N GLY A 40 -0.97 9.11 5.54
CA GLY A 40 -1.96 8.07 5.75
C GLY A 40 -2.50 7.44 4.47
N PHE A 41 -1.70 7.43 3.40
CA PHE A 41 -2.03 6.73 2.15
C PHE A 41 -1.68 5.25 2.21
N ILE A 42 -0.60 4.89 2.90
CA ILE A 42 -0.16 3.50 3.06
C ILE A 42 0.21 3.22 4.50
N GLN A 43 0.22 1.95 4.87
CA GLN A 43 0.70 1.47 6.16
C GLN A 43 1.70 0.33 5.95
N ARG A 44 2.82 0.36 6.68
CA ARG A 44 3.72 -0.80 6.81
C ARG A 44 3.19 -1.74 7.88
N THR A 45 3.21 -3.04 7.59
CA THR A 45 2.90 -4.13 8.50
C THR A 45 3.98 -5.20 8.41
N SER A 46 4.01 -6.16 9.34
CA SER A 46 4.91 -7.33 9.28
C SER A 46 4.71 -8.16 8.01
N ARG A 47 3.50 -8.15 7.43
CA ARG A 47 3.13 -8.88 6.21
C ARG A 47 3.40 -8.09 4.92
N GLY A 48 3.72 -6.80 5.02
CA GLY A 48 3.94 -5.92 3.87
C GLY A 48 3.18 -4.60 3.95
N ARG A 49 3.04 -3.94 2.80
CA ARG A 49 2.39 -2.62 2.65
C ARG A 49 0.92 -2.80 2.34
N ILE A 50 0.09 -2.01 3.00
CA ILE A 50 -1.36 -1.97 2.79
C ILE A 50 -1.74 -0.56 2.37
N ALA A 51 -2.60 -0.44 1.35
CA ALA A 51 -3.19 0.84 0.98
C ALA A 51 -4.34 1.19 1.94
N GLN A 52 -4.32 2.41 2.44
CA GLN A 52 -5.36 2.94 3.33
C GLN A 52 -6.49 3.56 2.52
N GLU A 53 -7.66 3.75 3.15
CA GLU A 53 -8.84 4.36 2.53
C GLU A 53 -8.54 5.68 1.80
N LYS A 54 -7.65 6.51 2.36
CA LYS A 54 -7.25 7.80 1.76
C LYS A 54 -6.65 7.60 0.36
N ALA A 55 -5.88 6.54 0.13
CA ALA A 55 -5.27 6.25 -1.17
C ALA A 55 -6.32 5.80 -2.20
N PHE A 56 -7.31 5.01 -1.78
CA PHE A 56 -8.40 4.61 -2.64
C PHE A 56 -9.24 5.82 -3.06
N LYS A 57 -9.58 6.70 -2.12
CA LYS A 57 -10.31 7.95 -2.41
C LYS A 57 -9.53 8.85 -3.37
N LEU A 58 -8.23 9.05 -3.13
CA LEU A 58 -7.37 9.87 -4.00
C LEU A 58 -7.39 9.37 -5.46
N LEU A 59 -7.38 8.05 -5.65
CA LEU A 59 -7.34 7.43 -6.98
C LEU A 59 -8.74 7.13 -7.56
N ASN A 60 -9.82 7.60 -6.93
CA ASN A 60 -11.19 7.29 -7.29
C ASN A 60 -11.44 5.78 -7.44
N ARG A 61 -10.96 5.00 -6.47
CA ARG A 61 -11.14 3.54 -6.39
C ARG A 61 -12.07 3.18 -5.23
N THR A 62 -12.80 2.07 -5.39
CA THR A 62 -13.68 1.56 -4.34
C THR A 62 -12.86 0.94 -3.21
N PHE A 63 -13.02 1.48 -2.01
CA PHE A 63 -12.43 0.90 -0.80
C PHE A 63 -13.34 -0.18 -0.21
N ASN A 64 -12.83 -1.41 -0.03
CA ASN A 64 -13.60 -2.50 0.57
C ASN A 64 -13.23 -2.68 2.06
N THR A 65 -14.04 -2.08 2.92
CA THR A 65 -13.85 -2.05 4.38
C THR A 65 -13.82 -3.45 5.03
N LYS A 66 -14.48 -4.46 4.42
CA LYS A 66 -14.54 -5.82 4.98
C LYS A 66 -13.20 -6.56 4.89
N ILE A 67 -12.36 -6.23 3.91
CA ILE A 67 -11.06 -6.87 3.72
C ILE A 67 -10.04 -6.33 4.74
N GLN A 68 -10.06 -5.01 4.99
CA GLN A 68 -9.14 -4.40 5.95
C GLN A 68 -9.42 -4.82 7.40
N GLN A 69 -10.68 -4.93 7.81
CA GLN A 69 -11.02 -5.34 9.19
C GLN A 69 -10.48 -6.72 9.55
N ARG A 70 -10.36 -7.64 8.58
CA ARG A 70 -9.73 -8.95 8.81
C ARG A 70 -8.21 -8.85 8.94
N LEU A 71 -7.58 -7.91 8.22
CA LEU A 71 -6.12 -7.75 8.22
C LEU A 71 -5.57 -7.10 9.50
N PHE A 72 -6.39 -6.37 10.25
CA PHE A 72 -5.98 -5.74 11.52
C PHE A 72 -6.43 -6.49 12.78
N ASN A 73 -7.27 -7.51 12.62
CA ASN A 73 -7.80 -8.31 13.72
C ASN A 73 -7.09 -9.67 13.86
N ASP A 74 -6.00 -9.89 13.10
CA ASP A 74 -5.09 -11.05 13.22
C ASP A 74 -3.82 -10.68 13.99
#